data_AF-A0A9P8NXG2-F1
#
_entry.id   AF-A0A9P8NXG2-F1
#
_cell.length_a   1.000
_cell.length_b   1.000
_cell.length_c   1.000
_cell.angle_alpha   90.00
_cell.angle_beta   90.00
_cell.angle_gamma   90.00
#
_symmetry.space_group_name_H-M   'P 1'
#
loop_
_entity.id
_entity.type
_entity.pdbx_description
1 polymer ?
#
loop_
_entity_poly.entity_id
_entity_poly.type
_entity_poly.pdbx_seq_one_letter_code
_entity_poly.pdbx_strand_id
1 'polypeptide(L)'
;MSLSASNGSDLPVPLVTGEPSLKRSRSPTESEDSDQLAIDERSKIAKLTETNVSSNSSSESEDESDLDDFMYDELALKEFQFEDSDLPEISFDKLDYFDQDPIPPLKDIKITKNVCSYVRNFLKTRGFVEFLEKTIPVDPSPDDILYVTNMLGYTPRYHNRFFKNEHQIDEFMQKCILFLQKAMNRVLKMRTRLPSFHKIEHLVEALEKAENVLVLTGAGISTSLGIPDFRSSQGFYSRMKHLGLEDPQDVFSLDVFKRSPEVFYSIAHMILPPDLAFTPLHGFIKLLQDKNKLLRNYTQNIDNLEANAGVLKEKLVQCHGSFATASCITCKYKVPGETLFGHLRRQEIAYCPFCQPERKVLLAKVDKMEEEGTYSRRYEYANSFGVMKPDITFFGEDLPELFHSTIKTDIDKCDLLICIGTSLKVAPVSEIVNLVPNSVPQILINKDPINHAEFDIDILGYCDQAITWLTGKRLGWEIKHKDFDKILNSGLEIDMTDEAAGLYIVTDEKQREAIRKEAEVEQLREEKEKQQDGDDAAGEETSNL
;
A
#
# COMPACT_ATOMS: atom_id res chain seq x y z
N MET A 1 -44.49 33.20 32.38
CA MET A 1 -45.17 34.52 32.46
C MET A 1 -44.86 35.28 31.17
N SER A 2 -45.88 35.89 30.55
CA SER A 2 -45.87 37.11 29.70
C SER A 2 -44.66 37.54 28.83
N LEU A 3 -44.99 38.15 27.69
CA LEU A 3 -44.15 38.89 26.70
C LEU A 3 -43.46 38.00 25.64
N SER A 4 -43.39 38.39 24.36
CA SER A 4 -44.12 39.43 23.58
C SER A 4 -43.96 39.16 22.07
N ALA A 5 -44.83 39.70 21.21
CA ALA A 5 -44.88 39.38 19.77
C ALA A 5 -44.64 40.59 18.86
N SER A 6 -44.12 40.35 17.64
CA SER A 6 -44.30 41.23 16.46
C SER A 6 -43.97 40.55 15.13
N ASN A 7 -44.78 40.89 14.12
CA ASN A 7 -44.77 40.60 12.67
C ASN A 7 -43.39 40.68 11.96
N GLY A 8 -43.16 40.17 10.74
CA GLY A 8 -44.05 39.54 9.75
C GLY A 8 -44.26 40.39 8.47
N SER A 9 -43.83 39.89 7.29
CA SER A 9 -44.03 40.53 5.97
C SER A 9 -43.78 39.57 4.79
N ASP A 10 -44.65 39.59 3.77
CA ASP A 10 -44.68 38.70 2.59
C ASP A 10 -43.86 39.18 1.36
N LEU A 11 -44.00 38.41 0.25
CA LEU A 11 -43.86 38.74 -1.20
C LEU A 11 -42.65 38.10 -1.94
N PRO A 12 -42.72 37.87 -3.28
CA PRO A 12 -43.76 37.10 -3.98
C PRO A 12 -43.22 36.16 -5.09
N VAL A 13 -44.11 35.39 -5.75
CA VAL A 13 -43.81 34.53 -6.92
C VAL A 13 -44.46 35.09 -8.20
N PRO A 14 -43.78 35.05 -9.38
CA PRO A 14 -44.39 35.24 -10.70
C PRO A 14 -44.45 33.95 -11.56
N LEU A 15 -45.44 33.83 -12.45
CA LEU A 15 -45.57 32.74 -13.43
C LEU A 15 -45.46 33.21 -14.89
N VAL A 16 -44.76 32.39 -15.70
CA VAL A 16 -45.08 31.93 -17.07
C VAL A 16 -45.75 32.89 -18.10
N THR A 17 -45.06 33.13 -19.22
CA THR A 17 -45.50 33.12 -20.65
C THR A 17 -44.37 33.74 -21.51
N GLY A 18 -44.18 33.48 -22.81
CA GLY A 18 -44.75 32.56 -23.81
C GLY A 18 -44.04 32.80 -25.18
N GLU A 19 -44.03 31.82 -26.11
CA GLU A 19 -43.37 31.97 -27.44
C GLU A 19 -44.14 32.91 -28.41
N PRO A 20 -43.53 33.35 -29.53
CA PRO A 20 -43.67 32.57 -30.78
C PRO A 20 -42.43 32.54 -31.71
N SER A 21 -42.49 31.66 -32.73
CA SER A 21 -41.42 31.36 -33.70
C SER A 21 -41.54 32.11 -35.04
N LEU A 22 -40.46 32.13 -35.84
CA LEU A 22 -40.46 32.53 -37.26
C LEU A 22 -39.43 31.76 -38.12
N LYS A 23 -39.45 31.92 -39.45
CA LYS A 23 -39.04 30.88 -40.43
C LYS A 23 -37.89 31.24 -41.39
N ARG A 24 -37.21 30.17 -41.85
CA ARG A 24 -36.28 29.99 -42.99
C ARG A 24 -36.30 31.02 -44.14
N SER A 25 -35.11 31.22 -44.74
CA SER A 25 -34.90 31.42 -46.19
C SER A 25 -33.64 30.65 -46.67
N ARG A 26 -33.20 30.79 -47.93
CA ARG A 26 -32.20 29.92 -48.63
C ARG A 26 -31.22 30.72 -49.53
N SER A 27 -29.96 30.26 -49.60
CA SER A 27 -28.97 30.11 -50.74
C SER A 27 -29.19 30.84 -52.10
N PRO A 28 -28.16 31.09 -52.96
CA PRO A 28 -26.97 30.23 -53.22
C PRO A 28 -25.65 30.98 -53.65
N THR A 29 -24.87 30.37 -54.58
CA THR A 29 -23.60 30.75 -55.27
C THR A 29 -22.30 30.60 -54.45
N GLU A 30 -21.46 29.58 -54.66
CA GLU A 30 -20.40 29.37 -55.70
C GLU A 30 -19.00 29.59 -55.05
N SER A 31 -17.90 28.89 -55.37
CA SER A 31 -17.65 27.62 -56.10
C SER A 31 -16.17 27.20 -55.90
N GLU A 32 -15.86 25.90 -55.82
CA GLU A 32 -14.57 25.23 -56.18
C GLU A 32 -13.23 25.78 -55.58
N ASP A 33 -12.32 25.00 -54.98
CA ASP A 33 -12.27 23.56 -54.61
C ASP A 33 -11.33 23.43 -53.36
N SER A 34 -10.53 22.42 -52.99
CA SER A 34 -10.07 21.13 -53.55
C SER A 34 -9.64 20.13 -52.44
N ASP A 35 -9.11 18.97 -52.85
CA ASP A 35 -8.21 18.07 -52.10
C ASP A 35 -8.73 17.45 -50.78
N GLN A 36 -9.54 16.40 -50.94
CA GLN A 36 -9.75 15.36 -49.93
C GLN A 36 -8.52 14.45 -49.81
N LEU A 37 -8.07 14.12 -48.60
CA LEU A 37 -7.41 12.84 -48.26
C LEU A 37 -7.29 12.64 -46.73
N ALA A 38 -7.18 11.38 -46.31
CA ALA A 38 -6.77 10.91 -44.97
C ALA A 38 -7.58 11.36 -43.73
N ILE A 39 -8.80 10.81 -43.55
CA ILE A 39 -9.39 10.58 -42.21
C ILE A 39 -9.91 9.14 -42.12
N ASP A 40 -9.03 8.16 -41.91
CA ASP A 40 -9.38 6.84 -41.31
C ASP A 40 -8.15 6.07 -40.82
N GLU A 41 -7.52 6.49 -39.70
CA GLU A 41 -6.68 5.56 -38.94
C GLU A 41 -6.46 5.98 -37.46
N ARG A 42 -7.32 5.50 -36.55
CA ARG A 42 -7.03 5.27 -35.12
C ARG A 42 -8.10 4.49 -34.33
N SER A 43 -9.08 3.87 -35.00
CA SER A 43 -10.16 3.09 -34.38
C SER A 43 -9.96 1.56 -34.51
N LYS A 44 -8.72 1.07 -34.37
CA LYS A 44 -8.38 -0.37 -34.43
C LYS A 44 -7.32 -0.73 -33.37
N ILE A 45 -7.78 -1.24 -32.22
CA ILE A 45 -7.20 -2.27 -31.32
C ILE A 45 -8.22 -2.36 -30.15
N ALA A 46 -9.41 -2.90 -30.45
CA ALA A 46 -10.54 -3.00 -29.52
C ALA A 46 -11.63 -3.97 -30.04
N LYS A 47 -11.24 -5.11 -30.64
CA LYS A 47 -12.14 -6.20 -31.08
C LYS A 47 -11.36 -7.43 -31.53
N LEU A 48 -11.20 -8.37 -30.60
CA LEU A 48 -10.69 -9.75 -30.63
C LEU A 48 -10.50 -10.02 -29.12
N THR A 49 -11.37 -10.70 -28.39
CA THR A 49 -11.85 -12.07 -28.61
C THR A 49 -13.31 -12.31 -28.15
N GLU A 50 -14.22 -12.67 -29.07
CA GLU A 50 -15.51 -13.32 -28.77
C GLU A 50 -15.93 -14.24 -29.93
N THR A 51 -15.74 -15.55 -29.80
CA THR A 51 -16.38 -16.57 -30.66
C THR A 51 -16.57 -17.92 -29.95
N ASN A 52 -17.81 -18.19 -29.57
CA ASN A 52 -18.49 -19.49 -29.42
C ASN A 52 -17.68 -20.80 -29.32
N VAL A 53 -17.93 -21.56 -28.25
CA VAL A 53 -18.04 -23.02 -28.28
C VAL A 53 -19.31 -23.43 -27.52
N SER A 54 -20.07 -24.41 -28.02
CA SER A 54 -21.29 -24.89 -27.35
C SER A 54 -21.63 -26.35 -27.68
N SER A 55 -21.65 -27.22 -26.65
CA SER A 55 -22.05 -28.63 -26.67
C SER A 55 -21.11 -29.58 -27.46
N ASN A 56 -20.98 -30.88 -27.13
CA ASN A 56 -21.76 -31.69 -26.18
C ASN A 56 -20.98 -32.89 -25.58
N SER A 57 -21.56 -33.46 -24.51
CA SER A 57 -21.43 -34.86 -23.99
C SER A 57 -20.13 -35.40 -23.34
N SER A 58 -20.37 -36.02 -22.16
CA SER A 58 -19.78 -37.24 -21.55
C SER A 58 -18.38 -37.25 -20.88
N SER A 59 -18.46 -37.33 -19.54
CA SER A 59 -17.74 -38.24 -18.60
C SER A 59 -16.22 -38.11 -18.33
N GLU A 60 -15.93 -37.97 -17.03
CA GLU A 60 -14.80 -38.58 -16.28
C GLU A 60 -13.37 -38.05 -16.50
N SER A 61 -13.08 -36.87 -15.95
CA SER A 61 -11.95 -36.68 -15.02
C SER A 61 -12.12 -35.39 -14.19
N GLU A 62 -11.84 -35.47 -12.89
CA GLU A 62 -11.74 -34.30 -11.98
C GLU A 62 -10.26 -33.84 -11.90
N ASP A 63 -9.99 -32.69 -11.26
CA ASP A 63 -8.66 -32.21 -10.84
C ASP A 63 -7.63 -31.70 -11.90
N GLU A 64 -8.04 -30.96 -12.94
CA GLU A 64 -7.10 -30.10 -13.72
C GLU A 64 -7.50 -28.62 -13.88
N SER A 65 -8.73 -28.20 -13.53
CA SER A 65 -9.25 -26.85 -13.83
C SER A 65 -8.58 -25.68 -13.08
N ASP A 66 -7.93 -25.95 -11.96
CA ASP A 66 -7.55 -24.91 -10.99
C ASP A 66 -6.10 -24.40 -11.17
N LEU A 67 -5.40 -24.84 -12.23
CA LEU A 67 -4.00 -24.49 -12.48
C LEU A 67 -3.78 -23.32 -13.45
N ASP A 68 -4.67 -23.11 -14.43
CA ASP A 68 -4.49 -22.08 -15.49
C ASP A 68 -4.68 -20.64 -14.99
N ASP A 69 -5.55 -20.42 -13.99
CA ASP A 69 -5.91 -19.08 -13.49
C ASP A 69 -4.70 -18.36 -12.83
N PHE A 70 -3.67 -19.12 -12.43
CA PHE A 70 -2.44 -18.59 -11.83
C PHE A 70 -1.54 -17.80 -12.81
N MET A 71 -1.70 -17.91 -14.13
CA MET A 71 -0.85 -17.17 -15.07
C MET A 71 -0.96 -15.64 -14.89
N TYR A 72 -2.18 -15.16 -14.63
CA TYR A 72 -2.49 -13.73 -14.52
C TYR A 72 -2.23 -13.15 -13.12
N ASP A 73 -1.83 -13.96 -12.13
CA ASP A 73 -1.61 -13.48 -10.77
C ASP A 73 -0.49 -12.42 -10.69
N GLU A 74 -0.87 -11.19 -10.34
CA GLU A 74 0.07 -10.11 -10.01
C GLU A 74 0.77 -10.34 -8.66
N LEU A 75 0.19 -11.15 -7.77
CA LEU A 75 0.71 -11.41 -6.43
C LEU A 75 1.78 -12.51 -6.40
N ALA A 76 1.99 -13.25 -7.49
CA ALA A 76 2.84 -14.45 -7.57
C ALA A 76 4.25 -14.27 -6.99
N LEU A 77 4.81 -13.06 -7.10
CA LEU A 77 6.04 -12.62 -6.45
C LEU A 77 5.76 -11.82 -5.17
N LYS A 78 6.33 -12.26 -4.05
CA LYS A 78 6.54 -11.45 -2.84
C LYS A 78 7.93 -10.81 -2.84
N GLU A 79 8.16 -9.86 -1.94
CA GLU A 79 9.50 -9.35 -1.65
C GLU A 79 10.40 -10.47 -1.11
N PHE A 80 11.70 -10.41 -1.43
CA PHE A 80 12.71 -11.16 -0.71
C PHE A 80 12.80 -10.64 0.74
N GLN A 81 12.90 -11.55 1.71
CA GLN A 81 13.12 -11.17 3.11
C GLN A 81 14.60 -11.39 3.41
N PHE A 82 15.28 -10.31 3.78
CA PHE A 82 16.66 -10.37 4.25
C PHE A 82 16.67 -10.86 5.70
N GLU A 83 17.68 -11.65 6.06
CA GLU A 83 17.98 -11.98 7.44
C GLU A 83 18.78 -10.82 8.07
N ASP A 84 18.45 -10.45 9.31
CA ASP A 84 19.24 -9.51 10.08
C ASP A 84 20.67 -10.07 10.21
N SER A 85 21.67 -9.22 9.95
CA SER A 85 23.03 -9.64 9.61
C SER A 85 24.06 -8.77 10.30
N ASP A 86 24.73 -9.32 11.32
CA ASP A 86 25.74 -8.61 12.14
C ASP A 86 27.02 -8.22 11.37
N LEU A 87 27.14 -8.64 10.11
CA LEU A 87 28.24 -8.28 9.21
C LEU A 87 27.92 -6.99 8.44
N PRO A 88 28.84 -6.01 8.38
CA PRO A 88 28.63 -4.76 7.65
C PRO A 88 28.46 -5.02 6.15
N GLU A 89 27.39 -4.47 5.55
CA GLU A 89 27.19 -4.52 4.11
C GLU A 89 28.34 -3.84 3.35
N ILE A 90 28.70 -4.40 2.19
CA ILE A 90 29.54 -3.69 1.23
C ILE A 90 28.71 -2.53 0.67
N SER A 91 29.25 -1.31 0.78
CA SER A 91 28.64 -0.10 0.24
C SER A 91 28.46 -0.21 -1.28
N PHE A 92 27.32 0.28 -1.78
CA PHE A 92 26.90 0.22 -3.17
C PHE A 92 27.99 0.64 -4.18
N ASP A 93 28.74 1.71 -3.89
CA ASP A 93 29.81 2.23 -4.76
C ASP A 93 31.05 1.32 -4.87
N LYS A 94 31.07 0.19 -4.14
CA LYS A 94 32.13 -0.82 -4.14
C LYS A 94 31.67 -2.18 -4.66
N LEU A 95 30.47 -2.26 -5.24
CA LEU A 95 29.95 -3.46 -5.89
C LEU A 95 30.24 -3.40 -7.39
N ASP A 96 31.01 -4.37 -7.88
CA ASP A 96 31.48 -4.48 -9.26
C ASP A 96 31.34 -5.90 -9.85
N TYR A 97 30.57 -6.78 -9.18
CA TYR A 97 30.55 -8.23 -9.44
C TYR A 97 30.39 -8.64 -10.91
N PHE A 98 29.61 -7.90 -11.71
CA PHE A 98 29.34 -8.22 -13.12
C PHE A 98 30.32 -7.54 -14.09
N ASP A 99 31.11 -6.59 -13.59
CA ASP A 99 32.21 -5.92 -14.29
C ASP A 99 33.56 -6.61 -14.04
N GLN A 100 33.63 -7.54 -13.06
CA GLN A 100 34.76 -8.47 -12.85
C GLN A 100 34.89 -9.52 -13.98
N ASP A 101 36.12 -10.00 -14.19
CA ASP A 101 36.45 -11.12 -15.09
C ASP A 101 37.51 -12.05 -14.43
N PRO A 102 37.18 -13.31 -14.11
CA PRO A 102 35.86 -13.92 -14.19
C PRO A 102 34.87 -13.34 -13.16
N ILE A 103 33.59 -13.38 -13.50
CA ILE A 103 32.48 -13.07 -12.58
C ILE A 103 32.47 -14.12 -11.44
N PRO A 104 32.31 -13.74 -10.17
CA PRO A 104 32.22 -14.70 -9.07
C PRO A 104 30.99 -15.62 -9.23
N PRO A 105 31.05 -16.89 -8.79
CA PRO A 105 29.91 -17.80 -8.87
C PRO A 105 28.72 -17.21 -8.13
N LEU A 106 27.58 -17.05 -8.82
CA LEU A 106 26.45 -16.28 -8.29
C LEU A 106 25.98 -16.76 -6.92
N LYS A 107 26.03 -18.08 -6.68
CA LYS A 107 25.62 -18.73 -5.43
C LYS A 107 26.46 -18.31 -4.21
N ASP A 108 27.66 -17.77 -4.44
CA ASP A 108 28.56 -17.27 -3.39
C ASP A 108 28.26 -15.81 -3.00
N ILE A 109 27.43 -15.09 -3.77
CA ILE A 109 27.09 -13.68 -3.53
C ILE A 109 25.96 -13.59 -2.49
N LYS A 110 26.29 -13.33 -1.21
CA LYS A 110 25.26 -13.12 -0.16
C LYS A 110 24.25 -12.06 -0.62
N ILE A 111 22.97 -12.44 -0.68
CA ILE A 111 21.88 -11.55 -1.12
C ILE A 111 21.57 -10.54 -0.01
N THR A 112 21.96 -9.27 -0.22
CA THR A 112 21.72 -8.15 0.71
C THR A 112 21.00 -6.98 0.03
N LYS A 113 20.63 -5.92 0.77
CA LYS A 113 19.92 -4.75 0.21
C LYS A 113 20.80 -4.02 -0.82
N ASN A 114 22.09 -3.85 -0.52
CA ASN A 114 23.04 -3.22 -1.46
C ASN A 114 23.28 -4.08 -2.70
N VAL A 115 23.38 -5.41 -2.56
CA VAL A 115 23.45 -6.32 -3.71
C VAL A 115 22.21 -6.20 -4.58
N CYS A 116 21.00 -6.27 -4.01
CA CYS A 116 19.77 -6.09 -4.78
C CYS A 116 19.73 -4.74 -5.50
N SER A 117 20.15 -3.67 -4.85
CA SER A 117 20.21 -2.33 -5.44
C SER A 117 21.18 -2.26 -6.62
N TYR A 118 22.38 -2.86 -6.49
CA TYR A 118 23.37 -2.96 -7.58
C TYR A 118 22.83 -3.78 -8.76
N VAL A 119 22.27 -4.97 -8.51
CA VAL A 119 21.71 -5.87 -9.54
C VAL A 119 20.56 -5.19 -10.29
N ARG A 120 19.69 -4.47 -9.57
CA ARG A 120 18.62 -3.63 -10.15
C ARG A 120 19.16 -2.50 -11.01
N ASN A 121 20.20 -1.81 -10.55
CA ASN A 121 20.83 -0.73 -11.30
C ASN A 121 21.49 -1.26 -12.58
N PHE A 122 22.22 -2.37 -12.51
CA PHE A 122 22.83 -3.02 -13.68
C PHE A 122 21.78 -3.39 -14.74
N LEU A 123 20.66 -4.01 -14.34
CA LEU A 123 19.54 -4.30 -15.26
C LEU A 123 19.00 -3.04 -15.94
N LYS A 124 18.91 -1.91 -15.23
CA LYS A 124 18.42 -0.64 -15.77
C LYS A 124 19.42 0.04 -16.70
N THR A 125 20.72 -0.01 -16.42
CA THR A 125 21.76 0.70 -17.18
C THR A 125 22.32 -0.09 -18.35
N ARG A 126 22.41 -1.42 -18.22
CA ARG A 126 22.90 -2.36 -19.26
C ARG A 126 21.76 -2.95 -20.10
N GLY A 127 20.55 -3.04 -19.52
CA GLY A 127 19.37 -3.58 -20.18
C GLY A 127 19.27 -5.11 -20.13
N PHE A 128 18.17 -5.61 -20.67
CA PHE A 128 17.72 -7.00 -20.55
C PHE A 128 18.73 -8.05 -21.08
N VAL A 129 19.40 -7.76 -22.20
CA VAL A 129 20.28 -8.74 -22.89
C VAL A 129 21.58 -8.94 -22.11
N GLU A 130 22.36 -7.87 -21.91
CA GLU A 130 23.63 -7.91 -21.16
C GLU A 130 23.42 -8.41 -19.72
N PHE A 131 22.27 -8.10 -19.10
CA PHE A 131 21.90 -8.70 -17.81
C PHE A 131 21.82 -10.23 -17.88
N LEU A 132 21.02 -10.80 -18.78
CA LEU A 132 20.87 -12.26 -18.85
C LEU A 132 22.16 -12.97 -19.27
N GLU A 133 22.93 -12.40 -20.20
CA GLU A 133 24.25 -12.92 -20.59
C GLU A 133 25.26 -12.95 -19.43
N LYS A 134 25.09 -12.07 -18.43
CA LYS A 134 25.93 -11.97 -17.23
C LYS A 134 25.41 -12.77 -16.04
N THR A 135 24.10 -13.02 -15.94
CA THR A 135 23.48 -13.66 -14.76
C THR A 135 22.92 -15.07 -15.00
N ILE A 136 22.80 -15.54 -16.24
CA ILE A 136 22.24 -16.88 -16.54
C ILE A 136 23.37 -17.78 -17.08
N PRO A 137 23.66 -18.94 -16.44
CA PRO A 137 24.64 -19.88 -16.98
C PRO A 137 24.13 -20.55 -18.27
N VAL A 138 25.06 -21.10 -19.06
CA VAL A 138 24.79 -21.69 -20.38
C VAL A 138 23.77 -22.84 -20.35
N ASP A 139 23.70 -23.57 -19.23
CA ASP A 139 22.74 -24.64 -18.96
C ASP A 139 22.08 -24.37 -17.58
N PRO A 140 20.98 -23.60 -17.52
CA PRO A 140 20.46 -23.07 -16.27
C PRO A 140 19.45 -24.00 -15.60
N SER A 141 19.66 -24.27 -14.31
CA SER A 141 18.66 -24.95 -13.48
C SER A 141 17.56 -23.98 -13.02
N PRO A 142 16.38 -24.49 -12.59
CA PRO A 142 15.35 -23.66 -11.98
C PRO A 142 15.87 -22.85 -10.78
N ASP A 143 16.78 -23.43 -9.99
CA ASP A 143 17.38 -22.77 -8.83
C ASP A 143 18.25 -21.56 -9.21
N ASP A 144 18.96 -21.61 -10.35
CA ASP A 144 19.78 -20.47 -10.82
C ASP A 144 18.88 -19.28 -11.18
N ILE A 145 17.75 -19.54 -11.84
CA ILE A 145 16.78 -18.52 -12.24
C ILE A 145 15.98 -17.99 -11.04
N LEU A 146 15.67 -18.83 -10.04
CA LEU A 146 15.16 -18.38 -8.75
C LEU A 146 16.20 -17.53 -8.00
N TYR A 147 17.49 -17.87 -8.08
CA TYR A 147 18.57 -17.09 -7.46
C TYR A 147 18.69 -15.70 -8.08
N VAL A 148 18.65 -15.56 -9.40
CA VAL A 148 18.62 -14.24 -10.07
C VAL A 148 17.33 -13.46 -9.73
N THR A 149 16.20 -14.15 -9.60
CA THR A 149 14.94 -13.52 -9.14
C THR A 149 15.09 -12.98 -7.71
N ASN A 150 15.69 -13.75 -6.81
CA ASN A 150 16.02 -13.35 -5.44
C ASN A 150 17.01 -12.17 -5.41
N MET A 151 18.03 -12.16 -6.27
CA MET A 151 18.98 -11.05 -6.43
C MET A 151 18.32 -9.75 -6.93
N LEU A 152 17.19 -9.81 -7.64
CA LEU A 152 16.38 -8.62 -7.96
C LEU A 152 15.52 -8.13 -6.77
N GLY A 153 15.52 -8.87 -5.65
CA GLY A 153 14.78 -8.59 -4.43
C GLY A 153 13.35 -9.17 -4.40
N TYR A 154 13.06 -10.18 -5.22
CA TYR A 154 11.75 -10.83 -5.31
C TYR A 154 11.85 -12.34 -5.14
N THR A 155 10.82 -12.98 -4.60
CA THR A 155 10.80 -14.45 -4.50
C THR A 155 9.37 -14.98 -4.66
N PRO A 156 9.14 -16.19 -5.23
CA PRO A 156 7.79 -16.70 -5.44
C PRO A 156 7.04 -16.97 -4.12
N ARG A 157 5.74 -16.69 -4.08
CA ARG A 157 4.92 -17.00 -2.89
C ARG A 157 4.85 -18.49 -2.59
N TYR A 158 4.69 -19.33 -3.62
CA TYR A 158 4.25 -20.73 -3.49
C TYR A 158 5.34 -21.79 -3.70
N HIS A 159 6.64 -21.46 -3.59
CA HIS A 159 7.78 -22.36 -3.87
C HIS A 159 7.58 -23.81 -3.39
N ASN A 160 7.18 -24.01 -2.13
CA ASN A 160 6.98 -25.34 -1.52
C ASN A 160 5.81 -26.19 -2.10
N ARG A 161 4.96 -25.66 -2.99
CA ARG A 161 3.88 -26.44 -3.61
C ARG A 161 4.30 -27.20 -4.88
N PHE A 162 5.42 -26.85 -5.51
CA PHE A 162 5.80 -27.37 -6.84
C PHE A 162 6.73 -28.60 -6.81
N PHE A 163 7.46 -28.85 -5.72
CA PHE A 163 8.47 -29.91 -5.59
C PHE A 163 7.88 -31.32 -5.35
N LYS A 164 6.87 -31.77 -6.09
CA LYS A 164 6.17 -33.04 -5.82
C LYS A 164 6.32 -34.17 -6.84
N ASN A 165 6.67 -33.90 -8.10
CA ASN A 165 6.91 -34.96 -9.11
C ASN A 165 8.07 -34.62 -10.05
N GLU A 166 8.89 -35.61 -10.41
CA GLU A 166 10.01 -35.45 -11.35
C GLU A 166 9.55 -35.03 -12.76
N HIS A 167 8.32 -35.38 -13.16
CA HIS A 167 7.72 -34.96 -14.44
C HIS A 167 7.32 -33.47 -14.50
N GLN A 168 7.44 -32.70 -13.41
CA GLN A 168 7.06 -31.28 -13.36
C GLN A 168 8.26 -30.32 -13.49
N ILE A 169 9.47 -30.82 -13.76
CA ILE A 169 10.68 -29.99 -13.85
C ILE A 169 10.55 -28.96 -14.99
N ASP A 170 10.12 -29.35 -16.20
CA ASP A 170 9.94 -28.42 -17.32
C ASP A 170 8.83 -27.38 -17.07
N GLU A 171 7.76 -27.80 -16.40
CA GLU A 171 6.64 -26.93 -15.99
C GLU A 171 7.09 -25.89 -14.95
N PHE A 172 7.89 -26.33 -13.98
CA PHE A 172 8.49 -25.47 -12.95
C PHE A 172 9.55 -24.53 -13.54
N MET A 173 10.34 -25.01 -14.50
CA MET A 173 11.31 -24.21 -15.26
C MET A 173 10.61 -23.06 -16.01
N GLN A 174 9.51 -23.33 -16.71
CA GLN A 174 8.68 -22.29 -17.34
C GLN A 174 8.13 -21.29 -16.31
N LYS A 175 7.66 -21.75 -15.15
CA LYS A 175 7.18 -20.88 -14.05
C LYS A 175 8.32 -20.00 -13.49
N CYS A 176 9.52 -20.53 -13.32
CA CYS A 176 10.70 -19.77 -12.90
C CYS A 176 11.09 -18.68 -13.91
N ILE A 177 11.02 -18.97 -15.21
CA ILE A 177 11.22 -17.96 -16.27
C ILE A 177 10.16 -16.84 -16.18
N LEU A 178 8.88 -17.20 -15.98
CA LEU A 178 7.80 -16.21 -15.80
C LEU A 178 7.98 -15.37 -14.53
N PHE A 179 8.48 -15.95 -13.44
CA PHE A 179 8.82 -15.22 -12.21
C PHE A 179 9.97 -14.23 -12.45
N LEU A 180 11.05 -14.65 -13.10
CA LEU A 180 12.16 -13.76 -13.46
C LEU A 180 11.68 -12.62 -14.40
N GLN A 181 10.88 -12.94 -15.42
CA GLN A 181 10.29 -11.93 -16.31
C GLN A 181 9.38 -10.94 -15.54
N LYS A 182 8.52 -11.40 -14.61
CA LYS A 182 7.70 -10.52 -13.77
C LYS A 182 8.60 -9.63 -12.86
N ALA A 183 9.68 -10.17 -12.30
CA ALA A 183 10.63 -9.41 -11.48
C ALA A 183 11.41 -8.34 -12.29
N MET A 184 11.98 -8.71 -13.43
CA MET A 184 12.69 -7.77 -14.32
C MET A 184 11.76 -6.65 -14.81
N ASN A 185 10.53 -6.97 -15.20
CA ASN A 185 9.55 -5.96 -15.61
C ASN A 185 9.12 -5.03 -14.47
N ARG A 186 9.11 -5.47 -13.21
CA ARG A 186 8.93 -4.58 -12.05
C ARG A 186 10.13 -3.65 -11.90
N VAL A 187 11.35 -4.17 -11.93
CA VAL A 187 12.58 -3.38 -11.77
C VAL A 187 12.75 -2.33 -12.88
N LEU A 188 12.38 -2.66 -14.13
CA LEU A 188 12.43 -1.71 -15.25
C LEU A 188 11.34 -0.62 -15.18
N LYS A 189 10.23 -0.86 -14.47
CA LYS A 189 9.19 0.16 -14.19
C LYS A 189 9.49 0.98 -12.94
N MET A 190 10.24 0.42 -11.99
CA MET A 190 10.56 1.04 -10.72
C MET A 190 11.42 2.30 -10.92
N ARG A 191 11.08 3.39 -10.22
CA ARG A 191 11.85 4.64 -10.24
C ARG A 191 13.35 4.44 -9.96
N THR A 192 14.20 5.34 -10.46
CA THR A 192 15.63 5.42 -10.10
C THR A 192 15.86 6.67 -9.26
N ARG A 193 16.66 6.55 -8.19
CA ARG A 193 16.98 7.65 -7.27
C ARG A 193 17.70 8.80 -7.99
N LEU A 194 17.46 10.03 -7.53
CA LEU A 194 18.14 11.24 -8.03
C LEU A 194 19.56 11.32 -7.46
N PRO A 195 20.65 11.20 -8.27
CA PRO A 195 22.01 11.08 -7.73
C PRO A 195 22.50 12.31 -6.93
N SER A 196 21.89 13.47 -7.14
CA SER A 196 22.18 14.71 -6.41
C SER A 196 21.25 14.98 -5.23
N PHE A 197 20.26 14.12 -4.94
CA PHE A 197 19.27 14.33 -3.89
C PHE A 197 19.41 13.25 -2.81
N HIS A 198 20.26 13.49 -1.80
CA HIS A 198 20.54 12.50 -0.75
C HIS A 198 20.85 13.14 0.62
N LYS A 199 20.69 14.48 0.74
CA LYS A 199 21.02 15.25 1.95
C LYS A 199 19.81 15.95 2.55
N ILE A 200 19.73 16.02 3.87
CA ILE A 200 18.65 16.71 4.58
C ILE A 200 18.54 18.18 4.13
N GLU A 201 19.65 18.84 3.82
CA GLU A 201 19.69 20.18 3.23
C GLU A 201 18.85 20.25 1.94
N HIS A 202 18.91 19.24 1.08
CA HIS A 202 18.17 19.20 -0.18
C HIS A 202 16.67 19.01 0.07
N LEU A 203 16.29 18.24 1.12
CA LEU A 203 14.90 18.12 1.58
C LEU A 203 14.36 19.42 2.19
N VAL A 204 15.17 20.12 2.99
CA VAL A 204 14.81 21.44 3.55
C VAL A 204 14.57 22.43 2.41
N GLU A 205 15.51 22.56 1.47
CA GLU A 205 15.34 23.41 0.29
C GLU A 205 14.13 23.02 -0.56
N ALA A 206 13.87 21.71 -0.76
CA ALA A 206 12.70 21.24 -1.50
C ALA A 206 11.40 21.64 -0.80
N LEU A 207 11.28 21.45 0.51
CA LEU A 207 10.10 21.87 1.28
C LEU A 207 9.89 23.40 1.27
N GLU A 208 10.97 24.19 1.28
CA GLU A 208 10.89 25.65 1.13
C GLU A 208 10.44 26.08 -0.27
N LYS A 209 10.88 25.39 -1.33
CA LYS A 209 10.61 25.75 -2.73
C LYS A 209 9.31 25.16 -3.30
N ALA A 210 8.90 23.97 -2.89
CA ALA A 210 7.77 23.23 -3.45
C ALA A 210 6.43 23.97 -3.26
N GLU A 211 5.58 23.97 -4.30
CA GLU A 211 4.22 24.51 -4.28
C GLU A 211 3.17 23.39 -4.32
N ASN A 212 3.55 22.17 -4.74
CA ASN A 212 2.64 21.08 -5.09
C ASN A 212 3.06 19.75 -4.42
N VAL A 213 3.30 19.79 -3.11
CA VAL A 213 3.69 18.61 -2.31
C VAL A 213 2.56 17.59 -2.27
N LEU A 214 2.82 16.36 -2.73
CA LEU A 214 1.92 15.21 -2.61
C LEU A 214 2.36 14.38 -1.39
N VAL A 215 1.45 14.17 -0.45
CA VAL A 215 1.74 13.39 0.78
C VAL A 215 0.96 12.08 0.77
N LEU A 216 1.64 10.94 0.83
CA LEU A 216 1.02 9.62 0.85
C LEU A 216 1.14 9.03 2.27
N THR A 217 0.01 8.75 2.93
CA THR A 217 -0.03 8.35 4.34
C THR A 217 -0.61 6.97 4.56
N GLY A 218 -0.08 6.25 5.56
CA GLY A 218 -0.61 4.97 6.03
C GLY A 218 -0.76 4.89 7.55
N ALA A 219 -1.15 3.72 8.06
CA ALA A 219 -1.60 3.55 9.45
C ALA A 219 -0.54 3.91 10.51
N GLY A 220 0.75 3.92 10.15
CA GLY A 220 1.85 4.36 11.01
C GLY A 220 1.64 5.79 11.55
N ILE A 221 0.97 6.67 10.80
CA ILE A 221 0.77 8.08 11.19
C ILE A 221 -0.23 8.27 12.34
N SER A 222 -1.02 7.23 12.64
CA SER A 222 -2.04 7.21 13.69
C SER A 222 -1.58 6.48 14.96
N THR A 223 -0.41 5.83 14.93
CA THR A 223 0.07 4.92 15.99
C THR A 223 0.34 5.60 17.33
N SER A 224 0.72 6.87 17.34
CA SER A 224 0.95 7.65 18.57
C SER A 224 -0.34 7.99 19.34
N LEU A 225 -1.53 7.75 18.75
CA LEU A 225 -2.83 7.77 19.46
C LEU A 225 -3.21 6.40 20.06
N GLY A 226 -2.39 5.36 19.85
CA GLY A 226 -2.70 3.98 20.25
C GLY A 226 -3.59 3.21 19.27
N ILE A 227 -3.93 3.78 18.11
CA ILE A 227 -4.51 3.01 17.00
C ILE A 227 -3.40 2.08 16.47
N PRO A 228 -3.55 0.75 16.53
CA PRO A 228 -2.54 -0.16 15.98
C PRO A 228 -2.48 -0.02 14.46
N ASP A 229 -1.27 -0.10 13.90
CA ASP A 229 -1.13 -0.35 12.47
C ASP A 229 -1.64 -1.76 12.12
N PHE A 230 -1.78 -2.09 10.85
CA PHE A 230 -2.31 -3.39 10.46
C PHE A 230 -1.33 -4.55 10.63
N ARG A 231 -0.03 -4.35 10.41
CA ARG A 231 0.94 -5.42 10.04
C ARG A 231 2.12 -5.61 11.01
N SER A 232 2.39 -4.72 11.95
CA SER A 232 3.45 -4.94 12.95
C SER A 232 3.15 -6.13 13.87
N SER A 233 4.17 -6.56 14.63
CA SER A 233 4.03 -7.66 15.61
C SER A 233 2.92 -7.44 16.64
N GLN A 234 2.64 -6.18 17.00
CA GLN A 234 1.57 -5.77 17.92
C GLN A 234 0.35 -5.15 17.21
N GLY A 235 0.34 -5.19 15.88
CA GLY A 235 -0.68 -4.59 15.02
C GLY A 235 -2.05 -5.27 15.08
N PHE A 236 -2.92 -4.90 14.15
CA PHE A 236 -4.29 -5.39 14.07
C PHE A 236 -4.34 -6.91 13.80
N TYR A 237 -3.59 -7.38 12.79
CA TYR A 237 -3.67 -8.77 12.33
C TYR A 237 -3.13 -9.80 13.34
N SER A 238 -2.14 -9.45 14.17
CA SER A 238 -1.63 -10.39 15.19
C SER A 238 -2.66 -10.71 16.27
N ARG A 239 -3.62 -9.79 16.51
CA ARG A 239 -4.75 -9.97 17.44
C ARG A 239 -5.83 -10.88 16.88
N MET A 240 -5.95 -10.99 15.56
CA MET A 240 -7.03 -11.73 14.88
C MET A 240 -6.77 -13.22 14.64
N LYS A 241 -5.61 -13.74 15.04
CA LYS A 241 -5.27 -15.17 14.93
C LYS A 241 -6.29 -16.12 15.58
N HIS A 242 -7.08 -15.63 16.53
CA HIS A 242 -8.13 -16.40 17.19
C HIS A 242 -9.39 -16.63 16.33
N LEU A 243 -9.53 -15.96 15.18
CA LEU A 243 -10.68 -16.09 14.28
C LEU A 243 -10.59 -17.29 13.33
N GLY A 244 -9.47 -18.01 13.30
CA GLY A 244 -9.30 -19.21 12.47
C GLY A 244 -9.14 -18.97 10.96
N LEU A 245 -8.89 -17.73 10.54
CA LEU A 245 -8.62 -17.36 9.14
C LEU A 245 -7.19 -17.77 8.73
N GLU A 246 -7.00 -18.19 7.48
CA GLU A 246 -5.66 -18.53 6.94
C GLU A 246 -4.81 -17.28 6.72
N ASP A 247 -5.37 -16.22 6.12
CA ASP A 247 -4.78 -14.87 6.11
C ASP A 247 -5.62 -13.92 6.98
N PRO A 248 -5.08 -13.31 8.04
CA PRO A 248 -5.78 -12.28 8.82
C PRO A 248 -6.30 -11.09 7.99
N GLN A 249 -5.81 -10.87 6.77
CA GLN A 249 -6.32 -9.85 5.83
C GLN A 249 -7.75 -10.17 5.34
N ASP A 250 -8.22 -11.43 5.44
CA ASP A 250 -9.56 -11.86 5.03
C ASP A 250 -10.70 -11.21 5.82
N VAL A 251 -10.44 -10.61 6.99
CA VAL A 251 -11.43 -9.77 7.70
C VAL A 251 -11.89 -8.55 6.89
N PHE A 252 -11.12 -8.18 5.86
CA PHE A 252 -11.43 -7.14 4.87
C PHE A 252 -11.58 -7.71 3.45
N SER A 253 -11.78 -9.02 3.26
CA SER A 253 -12.08 -9.60 1.95
C SER A 253 -13.56 -9.45 1.62
N LEU A 254 -13.89 -8.92 0.43
CA LEU A 254 -15.28 -8.75 -0.01
C LEU A 254 -15.99 -10.11 -0.14
N ASP A 255 -15.26 -11.14 -0.56
CA ASP A 255 -15.81 -12.50 -0.71
C ASP A 255 -16.14 -13.13 0.65
N VAL A 256 -15.24 -12.97 1.63
CA VAL A 256 -15.47 -13.40 3.01
C VAL A 256 -16.61 -12.61 3.66
N PHE A 257 -16.71 -11.30 3.43
CA PHE A 257 -17.86 -10.50 3.88
C PHE A 257 -19.19 -10.94 3.25
N LYS A 258 -19.18 -11.42 2.01
CA LYS A 258 -20.39 -11.93 1.35
C LYS A 258 -20.83 -13.28 1.90
N ARG A 259 -19.89 -14.16 2.31
CA ARG A 259 -20.18 -15.45 2.96
C ARG A 259 -20.56 -15.32 4.43
N SER A 260 -19.78 -14.54 5.18
CA SER A 260 -19.79 -14.48 6.64
C SER A 260 -19.55 -13.04 7.13
N PRO A 261 -20.52 -12.11 6.94
CA PRO A 261 -20.40 -10.72 7.39
C PRO A 261 -20.12 -10.57 8.91
N GLU A 262 -20.47 -11.59 9.69
CA GLU A 262 -20.16 -11.75 11.12
C GLU A 262 -18.66 -11.55 11.42
N VAL A 263 -17.77 -12.02 10.53
CA VAL A 263 -16.31 -11.92 10.69
C VAL A 263 -15.90 -10.45 10.82
N PHE A 264 -16.31 -9.60 9.87
CA PHE A 264 -16.05 -8.16 9.95
C PHE A 264 -16.79 -7.52 11.13
N TYR A 265 -18.07 -7.85 11.34
CA TYR A 265 -18.86 -7.20 12.39
C TYR A 265 -18.33 -7.48 13.81
N SER A 266 -17.67 -8.62 14.04
CA SER A 266 -16.97 -8.90 15.29
C SER A 266 -15.79 -7.95 15.53
N ILE A 267 -15.01 -7.61 14.49
CA ILE A 267 -13.79 -6.79 14.61
C ILE A 267 -14.01 -5.28 14.41
N ALA A 268 -15.12 -4.88 13.78
CA ALA A 268 -15.29 -3.51 13.30
C ALA A 268 -15.30 -2.44 14.41
N HIS A 269 -15.67 -2.82 15.64
CA HIS A 269 -15.61 -1.94 16.81
C HIS A 269 -14.19 -1.45 17.15
N MET A 270 -13.15 -2.20 16.78
CA MET A 270 -11.74 -1.88 17.06
C MET A 270 -11.11 -0.87 16.09
N ILE A 271 -11.78 -0.59 14.96
CA ILE A 271 -11.31 0.29 13.88
C ILE A 271 -12.22 1.51 13.68
N LEU A 272 -13.17 1.75 14.59
CA LEU A 272 -13.99 2.95 14.57
C LEU A 272 -13.12 4.20 14.82
N PRO A 273 -13.41 5.32 14.13
CA PRO A 273 -12.64 6.56 14.29
C PRO A 273 -12.78 7.10 15.73
N PRO A 274 -11.69 7.56 16.39
CA PRO A 274 -11.76 8.20 17.68
C PRO A 274 -12.20 9.67 17.56
N ASP A 275 -12.97 10.14 18.55
CA ASP A 275 -13.53 11.49 18.56
C ASP A 275 -12.43 12.57 18.68
N LEU A 276 -12.39 13.49 17.70
CA LEU A 276 -11.62 14.75 17.70
C LEU A 276 -10.09 14.65 17.89
N ALA A 277 -9.51 13.47 17.81
CA ALA A 277 -8.06 13.27 17.91
C ALA A 277 -7.33 13.47 16.57
N PHE A 278 -6.05 13.84 16.63
CA PHE A 278 -5.08 13.83 15.51
C PHE A 278 -3.64 13.82 16.08
N THR A 279 -2.62 13.55 15.26
CA THR A 279 -1.19 13.50 15.68
C THR A 279 -0.41 14.74 15.21
N PRO A 280 0.80 15.01 15.73
CA PRO A 280 1.70 16.03 15.16
C PRO A 280 1.85 15.91 13.63
N LEU A 281 1.94 14.70 13.07
CA LEU A 281 2.02 14.53 11.63
C LEU A 281 0.75 14.97 10.88
N HIS A 282 -0.44 14.68 11.40
CA HIS A 282 -1.69 15.22 10.84
C HIS A 282 -1.69 16.77 10.90
N GLY A 283 -1.15 17.34 11.97
CA GLY A 283 -0.88 18.78 12.10
C GLY A 283 0.13 19.32 11.06
N PHE A 284 1.12 18.53 10.64
CA PHE A 284 2.03 18.88 9.56
C PHE A 284 1.34 18.90 8.19
N ILE A 285 0.45 17.95 7.89
CA ILE A 285 -0.33 17.95 6.65
C ILE A 285 -1.21 19.22 6.59
N LYS A 286 -1.83 19.59 7.72
CA LYS A 286 -2.53 20.88 7.88
C LYS A 286 -1.62 22.09 7.72
N LEU A 287 -0.39 22.04 8.21
CA LEU A 287 0.61 23.11 8.10
C LEU A 287 1.08 23.32 6.65
N LEU A 288 1.26 22.24 5.87
CA LEU A 288 1.52 22.33 4.42
C LEU A 288 0.34 22.98 3.69
N GLN A 289 -0.89 22.64 4.06
CA GLN A 289 -2.09 23.27 3.51
C GLN A 289 -2.17 24.77 3.85
N ASP A 290 -1.95 25.14 5.13
CA ASP A 290 -1.98 26.54 5.58
C ASP A 290 -0.84 27.39 5.00
N LYS A 291 0.22 26.76 4.47
CA LYS A 291 1.30 27.38 3.70
C LYS A 291 1.06 27.39 2.18
N ASN A 292 -0.11 26.90 1.71
CA ASN A 292 -0.45 26.67 0.29
C ASN A 292 0.51 25.74 -0.47
N LYS A 293 1.20 24.81 0.23
CA LYS A 293 2.17 23.86 -0.34
C LYS A 293 1.62 22.45 -0.57
N LEU A 294 0.53 22.08 0.12
CA LEU A 294 -0.09 20.77 -0.06
C LEU A 294 -0.84 20.73 -1.40
N LEU A 295 -0.41 19.92 -2.36
CA LEU A 295 -1.19 19.58 -3.55
C LEU A 295 -2.40 18.71 -3.13
N ARG A 296 -2.10 17.56 -2.52
CA ARG A 296 -3.04 16.56 -2.00
C ARG A 296 -2.39 15.69 -0.94
N ASN A 297 -3.17 15.20 0.00
CA ASN A 297 -2.83 14.04 0.80
C ASN A 297 -3.67 12.83 0.36
N TYR A 298 -3.00 11.76 -0.05
CA TYR A 298 -3.58 10.45 -0.36
C TYR A 298 -3.39 9.54 0.85
N THR A 299 -4.46 9.28 1.60
CA THR A 299 -4.40 8.46 2.81
C THR A 299 -4.94 7.05 2.56
N GLN A 300 -4.22 6.06 3.08
CA GLN A 300 -4.66 4.66 3.16
C GLN A 300 -5.51 4.40 4.41
N ASN A 301 -5.70 5.40 5.26
CA ASN A 301 -6.42 5.28 6.53
C ASN A 301 -7.92 5.50 6.35
N ILE A 302 -8.68 4.87 7.25
CA ILE A 302 -10.15 4.93 7.33
C ILE A 302 -10.63 5.65 8.60
N ASP A 303 -9.70 6.12 9.43
CA ASP A 303 -9.89 6.74 10.75
C ASP A 303 -10.24 8.24 10.69
N ASN A 304 -10.10 8.88 9.53
CA ASN A 304 -10.57 10.24 9.22
C ASN A 304 -9.90 11.34 10.08
N LEU A 305 -8.73 11.06 10.65
CA LEU A 305 -8.01 11.99 11.53
C LEU A 305 -7.44 13.21 10.80
N GLU A 306 -7.25 13.11 9.48
CA GLU A 306 -6.83 14.22 8.62
C GLU A 306 -7.89 15.34 8.63
N ALA A 307 -9.18 14.96 8.63
CA ALA A 307 -10.29 15.91 8.75
C ALA A 307 -10.38 16.51 10.17
N ASN A 308 -10.05 15.74 11.21
CA ASN A 308 -9.97 16.27 12.59
C ASN A 308 -8.86 17.33 12.74
N ALA A 309 -7.74 17.18 12.04
CA ALA A 309 -6.70 18.20 11.92
C ALA A 309 -7.09 19.39 11.02
N GLY A 310 -8.24 19.34 10.35
CA GLY A 310 -8.75 20.39 9.47
C GLY A 310 -8.15 20.39 8.06
N VAL A 311 -7.63 19.25 7.58
CA VAL A 311 -7.32 19.09 6.16
C VAL A 311 -8.62 19.17 5.36
N LEU A 312 -8.63 20.00 4.32
CA LEU A 312 -9.80 20.29 3.51
C LEU A 312 -10.17 19.08 2.64
N LYS A 313 -11.47 18.91 2.37
CA LYS A 313 -11.99 17.74 1.64
C LYS A 313 -11.44 17.66 0.22
N GLU A 314 -11.24 18.80 -0.44
CA GLU A 314 -10.59 18.91 -1.74
C GLU A 314 -9.08 18.64 -1.71
N LYS A 315 -8.45 18.65 -0.52
CA LYS A 315 -7.04 18.31 -0.31
C LYS A 315 -6.82 16.89 0.19
N LEU A 316 -7.87 16.15 0.54
CA LEU A 316 -7.81 14.79 1.09
C LEU A 316 -8.41 13.76 0.12
N VAL A 317 -7.70 12.65 -0.11
CA VAL A 317 -8.20 11.47 -0.83
C VAL A 317 -8.08 10.26 0.10
N GLN A 318 -9.21 9.79 0.62
CA GLN A 318 -9.31 8.55 1.39
C GLN A 318 -9.34 7.37 0.41
N CYS A 319 -8.16 6.81 0.12
CA CYS A 319 -7.95 5.83 -0.95
C CYS A 319 -8.71 4.53 -0.68
N HIS A 320 -8.85 4.12 0.58
CA HIS A 320 -9.57 2.92 0.99
C HIS A 320 -10.98 3.25 1.57
N GLY A 321 -11.57 4.37 1.15
CA GLY A 321 -12.86 4.84 1.67
C GLY A 321 -12.81 5.26 3.14
N SER A 322 -13.97 5.39 3.79
CA SER A 322 -14.04 5.75 5.22
C SER A 322 -15.39 5.44 5.87
N PHE A 323 -15.44 5.52 7.20
CA PHE A 323 -16.65 5.35 8.00
C PHE A 323 -17.68 6.50 7.86
N ALA A 324 -17.50 7.44 6.93
CA ALA A 324 -18.41 8.58 6.74
C ALA A 324 -19.83 8.16 6.30
N THR A 325 -19.94 7.11 5.46
CA THR A 325 -21.21 6.55 4.99
C THR A 325 -21.19 5.03 4.97
N ALA A 326 -22.35 4.41 4.81
CA ALA A 326 -22.49 2.97 4.67
C ALA A 326 -23.57 2.63 3.64
N SER A 327 -23.40 1.54 2.91
CA SER A 327 -24.27 1.11 1.82
C SER A 327 -24.76 -0.32 2.03
N CYS A 328 -26.02 -0.60 1.69
CA CYS A 328 -26.51 -1.95 1.59
C CYS A 328 -25.81 -2.66 0.42
N ILE A 329 -25.15 -3.80 0.66
CA ILE A 329 -24.38 -4.45 -0.40
C ILE A 329 -25.27 -4.94 -1.57
N THR A 330 -26.54 -5.24 -1.29
CA THR A 330 -27.54 -5.74 -2.24
C THR A 330 -28.19 -4.60 -3.03
N CYS A 331 -28.99 -3.73 -2.40
CA CYS A 331 -29.76 -2.68 -3.09
C CYS A 331 -29.05 -1.33 -3.21
N LYS A 332 -27.82 -1.20 -2.70
CA LYS A 332 -27.01 0.05 -2.66
C LYS A 332 -27.67 1.24 -1.95
N TYR A 333 -28.75 1.02 -1.19
CA TYR A 333 -29.32 2.04 -0.29
C TYR A 333 -28.25 2.51 0.71
N LYS A 334 -28.06 3.83 0.80
CA LYS A 334 -26.92 4.47 1.48
C LYS A 334 -27.37 5.35 2.64
N VAL A 335 -26.61 5.33 3.73
CA VAL A 335 -26.88 6.04 4.99
C VAL A 335 -25.60 6.72 5.54
N PRO A 336 -25.73 7.72 6.44
CA PRO A 336 -24.59 8.20 7.24
C PRO A 336 -23.99 7.07 8.08
N GLY A 337 -22.67 6.95 8.12
CA GLY A 337 -21.99 5.81 8.76
C GLY A 337 -22.21 5.73 10.27
N GLU A 338 -22.44 6.88 10.91
CA GLU A 338 -22.84 7.00 12.32
C GLU A 338 -24.02 6.09 12.70
N THR A 339 -24.95 5.86 11.76
CA THR A 339 -26.11 4.97 11.99
C THR A 339 -25.71 3.51 12.23
N LEU A 340 -24.55 3.07 11.74
CA LEU A 340 -23.98 1.76 12.01
C LEU A 340 -23.16 1.73 13.30
N PHE A 341 -22.64 2.84 13.82
CA PHE A 341 -21.69 2.83 14.94
C PHE A 341 -22.26 2.16 16.20
N GLY A 342 -23.56 2.30 16.45
CA GLY A 342 -24.25 1.59 17.54
C GLY A 342 -24.26 0.06 17.35
N HIS A 343 -24.45 -0.41 16.11
CA HIS A 343 -24.43 -1.83 15.77
C HIS A 343 -23.00 -2.41 15.81
N LEU A 344 -22.03 -1.71 15.19
CA LEU A 344 -20.63 -2.11 15.17
C LEU A 344 -20.06 -2.22 16.59
N ARG A 345 -20.34 -1.25 17.49
CA ARG A 345 -19.91 -1.30 18.91
C ARG A 345 -20.55 -2.44 19.72
N ARG A 346 -21.69 -2.98 19.29
CA ARG A 346 -22.34 -4.17 19.89
C ARG A 346 -22.02 -5.48 19.16
N GLN A 347 -21.19 -5.43 18.12
CA GLN A 347 -20.87 -6.56 17.22
C GLN A 347 -22.13 -7.16 16.56
N GLU A 348 -23.19 -6.35 16.41
CA GLU A 348 -24.45 -6.72 15.77
C GLU A 348 -24.42 -6.36 14.28
N ILE A 349 -24.90 -7.23 13.40
CA ILE A 349 -25.03 -6.92 11.98
C ILE A 349 -26.15 -5.89 11.76
N ALA A 350 -25.82 -4.77 11.10
CA ALA A 350 -26.82 -3.80 10.67
C ALA A 350 -27.46 -4.24 9.34
N TYR A 351 -28.80 -4.27 9.31
CA TYR A 351 -29.59 -4.72 8.17
C TYR A 351 -30.30 -3.56 7.47
N CYS A 352 -30.34 -3.61 6.14
CA CYS A 352 -31.08 -2.67 5.32
C CYS A 352 -32.60 -2.85 5.52
N PRO A 353 -33.36 -1.78 5.83
CA PRO A 353 -34.80 -1.89 6.06
C PRO A 353 -35.57 -2.32 4.80
N PHE A 354 -35.06 -2.00 3.60
CA PHE A 354 -35.72 -2.34 2.34
C PHE A 354 -35.53 -3.81 1.94
N CYS A 355 -34.37 -4.41 2.20
CA CYS A 355 -34.10 -5.82 1.90
C CYS A 355 -34.58 -6.80 3.00
N GLN A 356 -34.99 -6.30 4.17
CA GLN A 356 -35.36 -7.14 5.31
C GLN A 356 -36.49 -8.16 5.03
N PRO A 357 -37.55 -7.84 4.24
CA PRO A 357 -38.59 -8.82 3.92
C PRO A 357 -38.06 -9.97 3.08
N GLU A 358 -37.30 -9.65 2.03
CA GLU A 358 -36.71 -10.64 1.12
C GLU A 358 -35.65 -11.50 1.80
N ARG A 359 -34.81 -10.91 2.67
CA ARG A 359 -33.81 -11.65 3.48
C ARG A 359 -34.47 -12.77 4.28
N LYS A 360 -35.61 -12.52 4.93
CA LYS A 360 -36.33 -13.53 5.73
C LYS A 360 -36.82 -14.71 4.89
N VAL A 361 -37.29 -14.44 3.67
CA VAL A 361 -37.74 -15.49 2.73
C VAL A 361 -36.54 -16.26 2.15
N LEU A 362 -35.41 -15.58 1.93
CA LEU A 362 -34.19 -16.19 1.44
C LEU A 362 -33.57 -17.14 2.47
N LEU A 363 -33.36 -16.69 3.71
CA LEU A 363 -32.73 -17.51 4.76
C LEU A 363 -33.58 -18.74 5.11
N ALA A 364 -34.88 -18.58 5.36
CA ALA A 364 -35.78 -19.71 5.63
C ALA A 364 -35.88 -20.75 4.48
N LYS A 365 -35.41 -20.41 3.28
CA LYS A 365 -35.24 -21.33 2.16
C LYS A 365 -33.88 -22.03 2.15
N VAL A 366 -32.82 -21.34 2.58
CA VAL A 366 -31.47 -21.90 2.74
C VAL A 366 -31.44 -22.87 3.93
N ASP A 367 -31.95 -22.47 5.09
CA ASP A 367 -32.08 -23.30 6.30
C ASP A 367 -32.71 -24.67 5.94
N LYS A 368 -33.83 -24.61 5.20
CA LYS A 368 -34.54 -25.79 4.71
C LYS A 368 -33.72 -26.62 3.70
N MET A 369 -32.94 -25.99 2.82
CA MET A 369 -32.09 -26.70 1.86
C MET A 369 -30.91 -27.39 2.54
N GLU A 370 -30.42 -26.86 3.65
CA GLU A 370 -29.41 -27.52 4.49
C GLU A 370 -30.01 -28.71 5.25
N GLU A 371 -31.20 -28.56 5.85
CA GLU A 371 -31.96 -29.68 6.44
C GLU A 371 -32.26 -30.81 5.45
N GLU A 372 -32.62 -30.48 4.20
CA GLU A 372 -32.89 -31.46 3.13
C GLU A 372 -31.60 -31.99 2.44
N GLY A 373 -30.41 -31.49 2.79
CA GLY A 373 -29.15 -31.86 2.13
C GLY A 373 -29.05 -31.43 0.66
N THR A 374 -29.87 -30.46 0.23
CA THR A 374 -29.98 -29.96 -1.16
C THR A 374 -29.35 -28.58 -1.35
N TYR A 375 -28.49 -28.16 -0.42
CA TYR A 375 -27.75 -26.90 -0.48
C TYR A 375 -27.02 -26.73 -1.83
N SER A 376 -26.99 -25.49 -2.33
CA SER A 376 -26.49 -25.18 -3.67
C SER A 376 -25.71 -23.88 -3.66
N ARG A 377 -24.52 -23.90 -4.27
CA ARG A 377 -23.53 -22.79 -4.28
C ARG A 377 -24.09 -21.42 -4.72
N ARG A 378 -25.19 -21.41 -5.47
CA ARG A 378 -26.00 -20.20 -5.79
C ARG A 378 -26.51 -19.42 -4.56
N TYR A 379 -26.44 -19.99 -3.36
CA TYR A 379 -26.83 -19.36 -2.09
C TYR A 379 -25.64 -19.07 -1.15
N GLU A 380 -24.39 -19.25 -1.62
CA GLU A 380 -23.13 -19.00 -0.86
C GLU A 380 -23.05 -17.60 -0.23
N TYR A 381 -23.80 -16.63 -0.76
CA TYR A 381 -23.85 -15.25 -0.25
C TYR A 381 -25.19 -14.86 0.40
N ALA A 382 -26.06 -15.82 0.75
CA ALA A 382 -27.36 -15.53 1.36
C ALA A 382 -27.24 -14.80 2.71
N ASN A 383 -26.22 -15.16 3.50
CA ASN A 383 -25.94 -14.57 4.82
C ASN A 383 -25.67 -13.06 4.75
N SER A 384 -25.16 -12.53 3.64
CA SER A 384 -24.92 -11.09 3.46
C SER A 384 -26.05 -10.35 2.73
N PHE A 385 -27.09 -11.05 2.26
CA PHE A 385 -28.21 -10.42 1.54
C PHE A 385 -28.91 -9.37 2.42
N GLY A 386 -28.92 -8.12 1.97
CA GLY A 386 -29.51 -7.01 2.72
C GLY A 386 -28.66 -6.49 3.90
N VAL A 387 -27.40 -6.91 4.05
CA VAL A 387 -26.48 -6.35 5.06
C VAL A 387 -26.00 -4.96 4.65
N MET A 388 -25.83 -4.08 5.64
CA MET A 388 -25.15 -2.79 5.49
C MET A 388 -23.63 -2.98 5.68
N LYS A 389 -22.82 -2.42 4.78
CA LYS A 389 -21.37 -2.37 4.87
C LYS A 389 -20.92 -0.91 4.93
N PRO A 390 -20.00 -0.50 5.83
CA PRO A 390 -19.39 0.82 5.78
C PRO A 390 -18.67 1.04 4.43
N ASP A 391 -18.64 2.28 3.94
CA ASP A 391 -18.05 2.59 2.62
C ASP A 391 -16.52 2.71 2.68
N ILE A 392 -15.90 1.69 3.28
CA ILE A 392 -14.47 1.39 3.25
C ILE A 392 -14.21 0.30 2.20
N THR A 393 -13.14 0.44 1.43
CA THR A 393 -12.75 -0.47 0.34
C THR A 393 -12.20 -1.77 0.93
N PHE A 394 -12.81 -2.89 0.55
CA PHE A 394 -12.36 -4.23 0.87
C PHE A 394 -11.46 -4.79 -0.24
N PHE A 395 -10.66 -5.82 0.07
CA PHE A 395 -9.96 -6.59 -0.97
C PHE A 395 -10.98 -7.22 -1.92
N GLY A 396 -10.84 -6.94 -3.22
CA GLY A 396 -11.83 -7.29 -4.24
C GLY A 396 -12.94 -6.24 -4.49
N GLU A 397 -12.81 -5.02 -3.94
CA GLU A 397 -13.58 -3.84 -4.37
C GLU A 397 -12.68 -2.84 -5.11
N ASP A 398 -13.27 -2.10 -6.06
CA ASP A 398 -12.64 -0.92 -6.66
C ASP A 398 -12.41 0.19 -5.62
N LEU A 399 -11.39 1.02 -5.84
CA LEU A 399 -11.17 2.22 -5.04
C LEU A 399 -12.20 3.31 -5.40
N PRO A 400 -12.46 4.28 -4.50
CA PRO A 400 -13.41 5.35 -4.78
C PRO A 400 -13.04 6.13 -6.04
N GLU A 401 -14.02 6.44 -6.91
CA GLU A 401 -13.82 7.17 -8.18
C GLU A 401 -12.97 8.45 -8.03
N LEU A 402 -13.09 9.12 -6.88
CA LEU A 402 -12.27 10.27 -6.50
C LEU A 402 -10.77 9.99 -6.71
N PHE A 403 -10.25 8.86 -6.23
CA PHE A 403 -8.85 8.45 -6.40
C PHE A 403 -8.44 8.42 -7.88
N HIS A 404 -9.22 7.71 -8.71
CA HIS A 404 -8.93 7.55 -10.14
C HIS A 404 -9.10 8.84 -10.94
N SER A 405 -9.89 9.80 -10.43
CA SER A 405 -10.08 11.13 -11.03
C SER A 405 -8.95 12.11 -10.66
N THR A 406 -8.50 12.13 -9.40
CA THR A 406 -7.49 13.08 -8.92
C THR A 406 -6.07 12.66 -9.26
N ILE A 407 -5.75 11.37 -9.21
CA ILE A 407 -4.37 10.91 -9.39
C ILE A 407 -3.83 11.27 -10.79
N LYS A 408 -4.72 11.24 -11.80
CA LYS A 408 -4.46 11.66 -13.18
C LYS A 408 -4.17 13.16 -13.34
N THR A 409 -4.58 14.01 -12.40
CA THR A 409 -4.38 15.47 -12.47
C THR A 409 -3.33 16.00 -11.51
N ASP A 410 -2.91 15.17 -10.56
CA ASP A 410 -2.01 15.56 -9.48
C ASP A 410 -0.58 15.09 -9.76
N ILE A 411 -0.42 13.93 -10.41
CA ILE A 411 0.90 13.38 -10.74
C ILE A 411 1.71 14.29 -11.67
N ASP A 412 1.09 14.87 -12.69
CA ASP A 412 1.72 15.83 -13.61
C ASP A 412 2.09 17.18 -12.96
N LYS A 413 1.61 17.44 -11.73
CA LYS A 413 1.83 18.69 -10.98
C LYS A 413 2.73 18.53 -9.77
N CYS A 414 2.94 17.29 -9.32
CA CYS A 414 3.71 16.98 -8.13
C CYS A 414 5.16 17.49 -8.28
N ASP A 415 5.62 18.31 -7.34
CA ASP A 415 7.01 18.81 -7.30
C ASP A 415 7.82 18.24 -6.12
N LEU A 416 7.16 17.56 -5.18
CA LEU A 416 7.76 16.80 -4.08
C LEU A 416 6.79 15.70 -3.59
N LEU A 417 7.24 14.44 -3.53
CA LEU A 417 6.48 13.33 -2.95
C LEU A 417 7.03 12.98 -1.56
N ILE A 418 6.14 12.83 -0.58
CA ILE A 418 6.50 12.40 0.78
C ILE A 418 5.61 11.23 1.19
N CYS A 419 6.19 10.03 1.31
CA CYS A 419 5.52 8.83 1.81
C CYS A 419 5.76 8.68 3.32
N ILE A 420 4.70 8.56 4.13
CA ILE A 420 4.79 8.60 5.58
C ILE A 420 3.98 7.49 6.25
N GLY A 421 4.61 6.75 7.17
CA GLY A 421 3.92 5.77 8.02
C GLY A 421 3.23 4.63 7.27
N THR A 422 3.74 4.25 6.09
CA THR A 422 3.18 3.20 5.24
C THR A 422 4.25 2.15 4.90
N SER A 423 3.81 0.92 4.62
CA SER A 423 4.67 -0.13 4.06
C SER A 423 4.56 -0.25 2.53
N LEU A 424 3.70 0.53 1.87
CA LEU A 424 3.36 0.47 0.43
C LEU A 424 2.96 -0.91 -0.13
N LYS A 425 2.57 -1.90 0.68
CA LYS A 425 2.20 -3.26 0.23
C LYS A 425 0.76 -3.41 -0.27
N VAL A 426 0.12 -2.34 -0.77
CA VAL A 426 -1.28 -2.36 -1.23
C VAL A 426 -1.45 -1.51 -2.49
N ALA A 427 -1.60 -2.19 -3.62
CA ALA A 427 -1.97 -1.60 -4.90
C ALA A 427 -3.46 -1.16 -4.90
N PRO A 428 -3.84 -0.17 -5.71
CA PRO A 428 -3.01 0.64 -6.61
C PRO A 428 -2.32 1.83 -5.92
N VAL A 429 -2.51 2.02 -4.60
CA VAL A 429 -1.93 3.16 -3.87
C VAL A 429 -0.40 3.06 -3.77
N SER A 430 0.13 1.83 -3.70
CA SER A 430 1.56 1.53 -3.83
C SER A 430 2.21 2.18 -5.05
N GLU A 431 1.52 2.14 -6.19
CA GLU A 431 2.08 2.51 -7.49
C GLU A 431 2.23 4.02 -7.70
N ILE A 432 1.72 4.86 -6.78
CA ILE A 432 1.92 6.32 -6.85
C ILE A 432 3.41 6.67 -6.94
N VAL A 433 4.30 5.95 -6.23
CA VAL A 433 5.76 6.18 -6.30
C VAL A 433 6.36 5.89 -7.68
N ASN A 434 5.77 4.95 -8.42
CA ASN A 434 6.19 4.55 -9.77
C ASN A 434 5.53 5.39 -10.88
N LEU A 435 4.42 6.08 -10.57
CA LEU A 435 3.69 6.93 -11.52
C LEU A 435 4.12 8.40 -11.45
N VAL A 436 4.60 8.89 -10.30
CA VAL A 436 5.17 10.25 -10.15
C VAL A 436 6.43 10.41 -11.02
N PRO A 437 6.62 11.52 -11.77
CA PRO A 437 7.73 11.66 -12.71
C PRO A 437 9.11 11.48 -12.05
N ASN A 438 10.03 10.79 -12.73
CA ASN A 438 11.36 10.46 -12.19
C ASN A 438 12.18 11.68 -11.72
N SER A 439 11.93 12.87 -12.25
CA SER A 439 12.59 14.12 -11.85
C SER A 439 12.10 14.71 -10.51
N VAL A 440 10.97 14.23 -9.99
CA VAL A 440 10.38 14.69 -8.72
C VAL A 440 11.11 14.00 -7.56
N PRO A 441 11.59 14.74 -6.53
CA PRO A 441 12.16 14.14 -5.34
C PRO A 441 11.11 13.31 -4.56
N GLN A 442 11.51 12.14 -4.09
CA GLN A 442 10.68 11.23 -3.30
C GLN A 442 11.33 10.91 -1.95
N ILE A 443 10.57 11.10 -0.87
CA ILE A 443 11.05 11.00 0.51
C ILE A 443 10.26 9.93 1.26
N LEU A 444 10.93 9.08 2.04
CA LEU A 444 10.30 8.19 3.01
C LEU A 444 10.48 8.72 4.43
N ILE A 445 9.39 8.75 5.20
CA ILE A 445 9.41 8.96 6.66
C ILE A 445 8.65 7.80 7.30
N ASN A 446 9.34 6.75 7.72
CA ASN A 446 8.70 5.54 8.24
C ASN A 446 9.52 4.94 9.38
N LYS A 447 8.95 3.98 10.14
CA LYS A 447 9.73 3.27 11.16
C LYS A 447 10.79 2.37 10.52
N ASP A 448 10.39 1.64 9.49
CA ASP A 448 11.16 0.55 8.86
C ASP A 448 11.37 0.88 7.35
N PRO A 449 12.48 0.45 6.72
CA PRO A 449 12.74 0.74 5.31
C PRO A 449 11.76 0.02 4.35
N ILE A 450 11.58 0.58 3.16
CA ILE A 450 10.81 -0.05 2.07
C ILE A 450 11.79 -0.58 1.01
N ASN A 451 11.77 -1.89 0.74
CA ASN A 451 12.77 -2.55 -0.11
C ASN A 451 12.30 -2.75 -1.57
N HIS A 452 11.06 -2.35 -1.91
CA HIS A 452 10.45 -2.46 -3.24
C HIS A 452 10.13 -1.11 -3.91
N ALA A 453 10.62 -0.01 -3.33
CA ALA A 453 10.49 1.35 -3.85
C ALA A 453 11.82 2.10 -3.62
N GLU A 454 12.14 3.05 -4.50
CA GLU A 454 13.44 3.73 -4.53
C GLU A 454 13.28 5.22 -4.20
N PHE A 455 13.38 5.54 -2.91
CA PHE A 455 13.34 6.90 -2.37
C PHE A 455 14.71 7.57 -2.45
N ASP A 456 14.72 8.90 -2.59
CA ASP A 456 15.97 9.68 -2.63
C ASP A 456 16.57 9.84 -1.24
N ILE A 457 15.71 10.02 -0.23
CA ILE A 457 16.05 10.11 1.18
C ILE A 457 15.10 9.24 2.01
N ASP A 458 15.68 8.37 2.84
CA ASP A 458 14.98 7.55 3.85
C ASP A 458 15.24 8.18 5.24
N ILE A 459 14.18 8.60 5.95
CA ILE A 459 14.25 9.00 7.37
C ILE A 459 13.54 7.95 8.22
N LEU A 460 14.32 7.13 8.92
CA LEU A 460 13.83 6.03 9.73
C LEU A 460 13.61 6.40 11.19
N GLY A 461 12.46 6.02 11.75
CA GLY A 461 12.09 6.23 13.16
C GLY A 461 10.62 6.61 13.34
N TYR A 462 10.26 7.24 14.47
CA TYR A 462 8.88 7.68 14.67
C TYR A 462 8.56 8.93 13.84
N CYS A 463 7.54 8.85 12.98
CA CYS A 463 7.23 9.91 12.02
C CYS A 463 6.89 11.27 12.68
N ASP A 464 6.25 11.27 13.86
CA ASP A 464 6.02 12.49 14.65
C ASP A 464 7.32 13.15 15.13
N GLN A 465 8.36 12.37 15.45
CA GLN A 465 9.68 12.89 15.81
C GLN A 465 10.40 13.46 14.58
N ALA A 466 10.46 12.69 13.50
CA ALA A 466 11.08 13.10 12.23
C ALA A 466 10.52 14.44 11.75
N ILE A 467 9.18 14.57 11.72
CA ILE A 467 8.54 15.78 11.22
C ILE A 467 8.71 16.97 12.17
N THR A 468 8.72 16.73 13.48
CA THR A 468 8.91 17.79 14.49
C THR A 468 10.35 18.31 14.48
N TRP A 469 11.34 17.43 14.27
CA TRP A 469 12.73 17.85 14.03
C TRP A 469 12.85 18.66 12.75
N LEU A 470 12.30 18.18 11.63
CA LEU A 470 12.43 18.82 10.32
C LEU A 470 11.73 20.19 10.29
N THR A 471 10.51 20.28 10.82
CA THR A 471 9.78 21.55 10.91
C THR A 471 10.39 22.49 11.95
N GLY A 472 10.57 22.05 13.19
CA GLY A 472 11.00 22.91 14.30
C GLY A 472 12.48 23.28 14.28
N LYS A 473 13.38 22.32 14.04
CA LYS A 473 14.85 22.55 14.12
C LYS A 473 15.50 22.97 12.80
N ARG A 474 14.89 22.70 11.63
CA ARG A 474 15.47 23.06 10.32
C ARG A 474 14.69 24.14 9.57
N LEU A 475 13.36 24.01 9.46
CA LEU A 475 12.52 24.96 8.70
C LEU A 475 12.03 26.16 9.53
N GLY A 476 12.12 26.10 10.87
CA GLY A 476 11.54 27.11 11.76
C GLY A 476 10.01 27.20 11.67
N TRP A 477 9.33 26.10 11.34
CA TRP A 477 7.88 26.03 11.24
C TRP A 477 7.28 25.36 12.49
N GLU A 478 6.26 25.98 13.07
CA GLU A 478 5.50 25.45 14.21
C GLU A 478 4.35 24.55 13.75
N ILE A 479 4.25 23.33 14.29
CA ILE A 479 3.08 22.47 14.11
C ILE A 479 2.08 22.75 15.23
N LYS A 480 0.85 23.12 14.86
CA LYS A 480 -0.26 23.40 15.80
C LYS A 480 -0.80 22.12 16.45
N HIS A 481 -0.04 21.50 17.34
CA HIS A 481 -0.46 20.33 18.12
C HIS A 481 0.13 20.35 19.54
N LYS A 482 -0.66 19.91 20.53
CA LYS A 482 -0.34 19.96 21.98
C LYS A 482 0.98 19.28 22.39
N ASP A 483 1.44 18.31 21.61
CA ASP A 483 2.68 17.56 21.87
C ASP A 483 3.90 18.10 21.09
N PHE A 484 3.75 19.12 20.25
CA PHE A 484 4.85 19.64 19.40
C PHE A 484 6.06 20.08 20.23
N ASP A 485 5.89 21.01 21.18
CA ASP A 485 6.99 21.50 22.02
C ASP A 485 7.63 20.37 22.85
N LYS A 486 6.82 19.44 23.34
CA LYS A 486 7.25 18.29 24.14
C LYS A 486 8.13 17.34 23.32
N ILE A 487 7.84 17.16 22.03
CA ILE A 487 8.62 16.34 21.10
C ILE A 487 9.85 17.12 20.61
N LEU A 488 9.71 18.42 20.29
CA LEU A 488 10.83 19.26 19.84
C LEU A 488 11.96 19.34 20.89
N ASN A 489 11.59 19.40 22.16
CA ASN A 489 12.50 19.49 23.30
C ASN A 489 12.94 18.12 23.86
N SER A 490 12.56 16.97 23.28
CA SER A 490 12.96 15.64 23.78
C SER A 490 14.39 15.21 23.38
N GLY A 491 15.28 16.18 23.14
CA GLY A 491 16.64 15.89 22.66
C GLY A 491 16.68 15.23 21.27
N LEU A 492 15.82 15.64 20.34
CA LEU A 492 15.79 15.04 19.00
C LEU A 492 17.07 15.28 18.21
N GLU A 493 17.68 14.20 17.74
CA GLU A 493 18.81 14.15 16.81
C GLU A 493 18.41 13.36 15.56
N ILE A 494 19.00 13.70 14.42
CA ILE A 494 18.91 12.92 13.17
C ILE A 494 20.34 12.66 12.71
N ASP A 495 20.71 11.38 12.70
CA ASP A 495 22.05 10.90 12.36
C ASP A 495 22.04 10.29 10.96
N MET A 496 23.07 10.58 10.17
CA MET A 496 23.25 10.00 8.83
C MET A 496 23.98 8.67 8.95
N THR A 497 23.38 7.57 8.48
CA THR A 497 23.98 6.23 8.56
C THR A 497 24.57 5.75 7.24
N ASP A 498 24.04 6.21 6.10
CA ASP A 498 24.62 6.01 4.78
C ASP A 498 24.36 7.23 3.88
N GLU A 499 25.43 7.93 3.50
CA GLU A 499 25.37 9.12 2.65
C GLU A 499 24.97 8.79 1.20
N ALA A 500 25.35 7.63 0.67
CA ALA A 500 25.03 7.21 -0.70
C ALA A 500 23.57 6.73 -0.79
N ALA A 501 23.10 5.99 0.20
CA ALA A 501 21.70 5.59 0.32
C ALA A 501 20.75 6.76 0.72
N GLY A 502 21.30 7.90 1.15
CA GLY A 502 20.50 9.02 1.67
C GLY A 502 19.73 8.63 2.94
N LEU A 503 20.33 7.77 3.76
CA LEU A 503 19.68 7.11 4.89
C LEU A 503 20.00 7.82 6.21
N TYR A 504 18.95 8.16 6.94
CA TYR A 504 18.99 8.86 8.22
C TYR A 504 18.15 8.13 9.26
N ILE A 505 18.55 8.23 10.53
CA ILE A 505 17.77 7.72 11.67
C ILE A 505 17.44 8.88 12.61
N VAL A 506 16.16 9.04 12.98
CA VAL A 506 15.72 9.98 14.02
C VAL A 506 15.62 9.28 15.38
N THR A 507 16.15 9.92 16.42
CA THR A 507 15.99 9.44 17.80
C THR A 507 15.77 10.58 18.79
N ASP A 508 15.04 10.30 19.88
CA ASP A 508 15.02 11.09 21.10
C ASP A 508 16.08 10.62 22.11
N GLU A 509 16.34 11.46 23.13
CA GLU A 509 17.33 11.19 24.17
C GLU A 509 17.08 9.86 24.91
N LYS A 510 15.80 9.47 25.07
CA LYS A 510 15.40 8.25 25.78
C LYS A 510 15.65 7.00 24.94
N GLN A 511 15.46 7.08 23.62
CA GLN A 511 15.87 6.02 22.70
C GLN A 511 17.38 5.84 22.71
N ARG A 512 18.17 6.92 22.68
CA ARG A 512 19.64 6.83 22.77
C ARG A 512 20.10 6.31 24.14
N GLU A 513 19.40 6.64 25.23
CA GLU A 513 19.62 6.00 26.54
C GLU A 513 19.28 4.49 26.55
N ALA A 514 18.19 4.08 25.91
CA ALA A 514 17.76 2.67 25.87
C ALA A 514 18.77 1.82 25.10
N ILE A 515 19.15 2.26 23.90
CA ILE A 515 20.15 1.59 23.04
C ILE A 515 21.49 1.44 23.76
N ARG A 516 21.93 2.45 24.52
CA ARG A 516 23.17 2.36 25.33
C ARG A 516 23.06 1.28 26.42
N LYS A 517 21.94 1.22 27.13
CA LYS A 517 21.71 0.22 28.19
C LYS A 517 21.58 -1.20 27.64
N GLU A 518 21.00 -1.36 26.46
CA GLU A 518 20.94 -2.66 25.77
C GLU A 518 22.33 -3.11 25.31
N ALA A 519 23.15 -2.20 24.74
CA ALA A 519 24.55 -2.49 24.39
C ALA A 519 25.43 -2.80 25.62
N GLU A 520 25.27 -2.10 26.74
CA GLU A 520 25.94 -2.41 28.01
C GLU A 520 25.55 -3.80 28.53
N VAL A 521 24.28 -4.21 28.40
CA VAL A 521 23.80 -5.54 28.81
C VAL A 521 24.35 -6.64 27.91
N GLU A 522 24.47 -6.41 26.60
CA GLU A 522 24.99 -7.41 25.66
C GLU A 522 26.50 -7.61 25.81
N GLN A 523 27.27 -6.52 26.02
CA GLN A 523 28.69 -6.63 26.38
C GLN A 523 28.90 -7.44 27.66
N LEU A 524 28.04 -7.25 28.68
CA LEU A 524 28.05 -8.03 29.92
C LEU A 524 27.54 -9.48 29.79
N ARG A 525 27.01 -9.88 28.63
CA ARG A 525 26.77 -11.29 28.27
C ARG A 525 27.97 -11.87 27.56
N GLU A 526 28.46 -11.21 26.51
CA GLU A 526 29.67 -11.61 25.78
C GLU A 526 30.87 -11.81 26.73
N GLU A 527 31.08 -10.93 27.70
CA GLU A 527 32.15 -11.05 28.70
C GLU A 527 31.97 -12.27 29.63
N LYS A 528 30.74 -12.72 29.87
CA LYS A 528 30.46 -13.91 30.69
C LYS A 528 30.59 -15.19 29.90
N GLU A 529 30.11 -15.21 28.65
CA GLU A 529 30.26 -16.36 27.76
C GLU A 529 31.76 -16.62 27.51
N LYS A 530 32.55 -15.57 27.25
CA LYS A 530 34.02 -15.66 27.11
C LYS A 530 34.75 -16.04 28.41
N GLN A 531 34.17 -15.79 29.59
CA GLN A 531 34.69 -16.32 30.86
C GLN A 531 34.34 -17.79 31.05
N GLN A 532 33.13 -18.19 30.66
CA GLN A 532 32.63 -19.56 30.82
C GLN A 532 33.33 -20.53 29.86
N ASP A 533 33.52 -20.17 28.59
CA ASP A 533 34.37 -20.90 27.63
C ASP A 533 35.83 -21.01 28.12
N GLY A 534 36.32 -19.98 28.82
CA GLY A 534 37.68 -19.95 29.37
C GLY A 534 37.88 -20.87 30.58
N ASP A 535 36.89 -20.95 31.47
CA ASP A 535 36.90 -21.87 32.62
C ASP A 535 36.73 -23.34 32.17
N ASP A 536 35.87 -23.61 31.18
CA ASP A 536 35.72 -24.96 30.62
C ASP A 536 36.99 -25.43 29.89
N ALA A 537 37.68 -24.56 29.16
CA ALA A 537 38.98 -24.86 28.55
C ALA A 537 40.09 -25.15 29.59
N ALA A 538 40.09 -24.44 30.73
CA ALA A 538 40.99 -24.73 31.85
C ALA A 538 40.63 -26.05 32.57
N GLY A 539 39.37 -26.47 32.49
CA GLY A 539 38.89 -27.76 32.97
C GLY A 539 39.54 -28.96 32.26
N GLU A 540 39.67 -28.92 30.93
CA GLU A 540 40.25 -30.05 30.16
C GLU A 540 41.78 -30.20 30.35
N GLU A 541 42.54 -29.11 30.47
CA GLU A 541 43.99 -29.22 30.72
C GLU A 541 44.30 -29.84 32.09
N THR A 542 43.44 -29.60 33.10
CA THR A 542 43.63 -30.17 34.45
C THR A 542 43.18 -31.62 34.59
N SER A 543 42.59 -32.23 33.55
CA SER A 543 42.21 -33.66 33.54
C SER A 543 43.26 -34.62 32.96
N ASN A 544 44.40 -34.10 32.46
CA ASN A 544 45.41 -34.87 31.71
C ASN A 544 46.81 -34.91 32.37
N LEU A 545 46.88 -34.81 33.70
CA LEU A 545 48.13 -34.86 34.51
C LEU A 545 48.08 -35.89 35.65
#